data_AF-A0A8X8WIE3-F1
#
_entry.id   AF-A0A8X8WIE3-F1
#
_cell.length_a   1.000
_cell.length_b   1.000
_cell.length_c   1.000
_cell.angle_alpha   90.00
_cell.angle_beta   90.00
_cell.angle_gamma   90.00
#
_symmetry.space_group_name_H-M   'P 1'
#
loop_
_entity.id
_entity.type
_entity.pdbx_description
1 polymer ?
#
loop_
_entity_poly.entity_id
_entity_poly.type
_entity_poly.pdbx_seq_one_letter_code
_entity_poly.pdbx_strand_id
1 'polypeptide(L)'
;MGLGFNEDYKIVQLLECWRLQHHRYLHASLYSARTNSWRELDIDLDLAIQKPIKSVCKNGSFAHWEGQTRILGKKIILSFDMKNEVFRTITISGDQVLGPSSKFFAILAKGEYSFVILVLSCWRLKVYESSGEGSKLIWNNVNNVILYSLWGFNIWKSDDIPIQRNDDCVVLKGRKSSEVILYD
;
A
#
# COMPACT_ATOMS: atom_id res chain seq x y z
N MET A 1 11.47 0.99 2.38
CA MET A 1 12.22 1.48 1.20
C MET A 1 11.29 1.48 -0.01
N GLY A 2 11.39 2.49 -0.86
CA GLY A 2 10.66 2.61 -2.11
C GLY A 2 11.65 2.83 -3.25
N LEU A 3 11.36 2.27 -4.41
CA LEU A 3 12.23 2.32 -5.59
C LEU A 3 11.48 3.02 -6.71
N GLY A 4 12.17 3.86 -7.47
CA GLY A 4 11.55 4.55 -8.59
C GLY A 4 12.53 5.02 -9.65
N PHE A 5 11.96 5.39 -10.80
CA PHE A 5 12.72 5.85 -11.96
C PHE A 5 12.00 7.04 -12.61
N ASN A 6 12.76 8.10 -12.87
CA ASN A 6 12.35 9.22 -13.70
C ASN A 6 13.61 9.80 -14.36
N GLU A 7 14.18 9.07 -15.31
CA GLU A 7 15.50 9.31 -15.97
C GLU A 7 16.71 9.13 -15.04
N ASP A 8 16.49 9.21 -13.73
CA ASP A 8 17.41 8.89 -12.66
C ASP A 8 16.84 7.73 -11.84
N TYR A 9 17.71 6.79 -11.46
CA TYR A 9 17.34 5.73 -10.54
C TYR A 9 17.39 6.27 -9.11
N LYS A 10 16.24 6.24 -8.44
CA LYS A 10 16.07 6.82 -7.12
C LYS A 10 15.60 5.80 -6.10
N ILE A 11 16.11 5.94 -4.89
CA ILE A 11 15.67 5.13 -3.74
C ILE A 11 15.20 6.08 -2.64
N VAL A 12 13.97 5.88 -2.18
CA VAL A 12 13.44 6.57 -1.01
C VAL A 12 13.54 5.65 0.19
N GLN A 13 14.18 6.12 1.25
CA GLN A 13 14.23 5.45 2.53
C GLN A 13 13.38 6.23 3.53
N LEU A 14 12.55 5.51 4.26
CA LEU A 14 11.78 6.02 5.40
C LEU A 14 12.27 5.29 6.65
N LEU A 15 12.62 6.04 7.69
CA LEU A 15 13.08 5.53 8.97
C LEU A 15 12.21 6.13 10.08
N GLU A 16 11.62 5.29 10.92
CA GLU A 16 10.92 5.75 12.12
C GLU A 16 11.95 5.87 13.25
N CYS A 17 12.19 7.09 13.71
CA CYS A 17 13.16 7.39 14.74
C CYS A 17 12.46 7.64 16.08
N TRP A 18 13.11 7.22 17.16
CA TRP A 18 12.64 7.44 18.53
C TRP A 18 13.49 8.52 19.19
N ARG A 19 12.88 9.63 19.59
CA ARG A 19 13.52 10.61 20.49
C ARG A 19 13.16 10.31 21.94
N LEU A 20 14.09 10.61 22.84
CA LEU A 20 14.02 10.35 24.30
C LEU A 20 12.77 10.93 24.99
N GLN A 21 12.03 11.85 24.35
CA GLN A 21 10.82 12.49 24.87
C GLN A 21 9.51 11.91 24.27
N HIS A 22 9.49 10.63 23.91
CA HIS A 22 8.31 9.90 23.38
C HIS A 22 7.76 10.38 22.02
N HIS A 23 8.36 11.37 21.37
CA HIS A 23 8.01 11.74 20.02
C HIS A 23 8.74 10.85 19.01
N ARG A 24 7.95 10.04 18.30
CA ARG A 24 8.43 9.33 17.11
C ARG A 24 8.27 10.25 15.92
N TYR A 25 9.34 10.44 15.16
CA TYR A 25 9.31 11.21 13.92
C TYR A 25 9.75 10.32 12.76
N LEU A 26 9.24 10.64 11.57
CA LEU A 26 9.60 9.96 10.34
C LEU A 26 10.76 10.73 9.71
N HIS A 27 11.88 10.08 9.48
CA HIS A 27 12.97 10.63 8.68
C HIS A 27 12.90 10.05 7.27
N ALA A 28 13.08 10.90 6.27
CA ALA A 28 13.07 10.51 4.86
C ALA A 28 14.39 10.90 4.19
N SER A 29 14.94 9.98 3.41
CA SER A 29 16.14 10.23 2.62
C SER A 29 15.94 9.74 1.19
N LEU A 30 16.54 10.45 0.24
CA LEU A 30 16.52 10.14 -1.18
C LEU A 30 17.93 9.89 -1.68
N TYR A 31 18.16 8.71 -2.22
CA TYR A 31 19.33 8.42 -3.04
C TYR A 31 19.04 8.74 -4.50
N SER A 32 20.00 9.37 -5.17
CA SER A 32 20.00 9.61 -6.61
C SER A 32 21.23 8.96 -7.22
N ALA A 33 21.04 8.05 -8.19
CA ALA A 33 22.14 7.40 -8.89
C ALA A 33 22.96 8.41 -9.70
N ARG A 34 22.30 9.40 -10.32
CA ARG A 34 22.94 10.47 -11.09
C ARG A 34 23.96 11.26 -10.29
N THR A 35 23.66 11.56 -9.02
CA THR A 35 24.59 12.28 -8.13
C THR A 35 25.40 11.34 -7.24
N ASN A 36 25.07 10.04 -7.27
CA ASN A 36 25.60 9.02 -6.38
C ASN A 36 25.63 9.45 -4.90
N SER A 37 24.56 10.09 -4.43
CA SER A 37 24.52 10.67 -3.10
C SER A 37 23.15 10.48 -2.44
N TRP A 38 23.15 10.45 -1.11
CA TRP A 38 21.95 10.55 -0.29
C TRP A 38 21.73 12.01 0.09
N ARG A 39 20.48 12.44 0.07
CA ARG A 39 20.05 13.72 0.63
C ARG A 39 18.82 13.53 1.50
N GLU A 40 18.68 14.37 2.51
CA GLU A 40 17.49 14.40 3.36
C GLU A 40 16.31 15.02 2.60
N LEU A 41 15.12 14.49 2.86
CA LEU A 41 13.85 15.04 2.41
C LEU A 41 13.15 15.64 3.62
N ASP A 42 12.65 16.86 3.46
CA ASP A 42 11.84 17.50 4.48
C ASP A 42 10.46 16.82 4.57
N ILE A 43 10.13 16.27 5.73
CA ILE A 43 8.88 15.58 5.99
C ILE A 43 8.39 15.88 7.39
N ASP A 44 7.46 16.83 7.49
CA ASP A 44 6.77 17.15 8.74
C ASP A 44 5.42 16.42 8.80
N LEU A 45 5.47 15.10 9.00
CA LEU A 45 4.28 14.26 9.06
C LEU A 45 4.28 13.38 10.32
N ASP A 46 3.25 13.55 11.15
CA ASP A 46 3.02 12.73 12.35
C ASP A 46 2.35 11.39 12.01
N LEU A 47 3.12 10.51 11.38
CA LEU A 47 2.67 9.24 10.84
C LEU A 47 3.48 8.06 11.41
N ALA A 48 2.80 6.93 11.59
CA ALA A 48 3.43 5.63 11.81
C ALA A 48 3.35 4.83 10.50
N ILE A 49 4.51 4.52 9.91
CA ILE A 49 4.60 3.73 8.68
C ILE A 49 4.67 2.25 9.04
N GLN A 50 3.84 1.43 8.39
CA GLN A 50 3.76 0.00 8.67
C GLN A 50 4.59 -0.80 7.69
N LYS A 51 4.33 -0.65 6.39
CA LYS A 51 4.99 -1.43 5.33
C LYS A 51 4.90 -0.76 3.96
N PRO A 52 5.84 -1.03 3.04
CA PRO A 52 5.68 -0.64 1.64
C PRO A 52 4.46 -1.32 1.01
N ILE A 53 3.77 -0.60 0.14
CA ILE A 53 2.68 -1.13 -0.68
C ILE A 53 3.27 -1.68 -1.97
N LYS A 54 2.89 -2.91 -2.33
CA LYS A 54 3.30 -3.53 -3.59
C LYS A 54 2.67 -2.76 -4.76
N SER A 55 3.52 -2.29 -5.68
CA SER A 55 3.06 -1.73 -6.96
C SER A 55 2.96 -2.83 -8.00
N VAL A 56 1.82 -2.88 -8.69
CA VAL A 56 1.62 -3.72 -9.87
C VAL A 56 2.06 -2.96 -11.14
N CYS A 57 2.18 -1.64 -11.04
CA CYS A 57 2.66 -0.80 -12.13
C CYS A 57 4.17 -0.83 -12.26
N LYS A 58 4.63 -1.08 -13.50
CA LYS A 58 6.04 -0.98 -13.90
C LYS A 58 6.56 0.46 -13.93
N ASN A 59 5.68 1.46 -13.93
CA ASN A 59 6.08 2.84 -14.24
C ASN A 59 6.94 3.53 -13.18
N GLY A 60 7.13 2.95 -11.98
CA GLY A 60 8.18 3.37 -11.03
C GLY A 60 8.16 4.85 -10.59
N SER A 61 7.16 5.64 -11.00
CA SER A 61 7.12 7.08 -10.72
C SER A 61 6.66 7.37 -9.31
N PHE A 62 6.04 6.40 -8.65
CA PHE A 62 5.54 6.53 -7.28
C PHE A 62 5.99 5.35 -6.42
N ALA A 63 6.37 5.68 -5.19
CA ALA A 63 6.47 4.70 -4.11
C ALA A 63 5.37 4.95 -3.09
N HIS A 64 4.78 3.86 -2.59
CA HIS A 64 3.65 3.92 -1.67
C HIS A 64 3.94 3.12 -0.40
N TRP A 65 3.45 3.58 0.73
CA TRP A 65 3.52 2.92 2.02
C TRP A 65 2.16 2.94 2.71
N GLU A 66 1.82 1.84 3.38
CA GLU A 66 0.73 1.81 4.33
C GLU A 66 1.20 2.46 5.63
N GLY A 67 0.38 3.36 6.17
CA GLY A 67 0.63 3.97 7.45
C GLY A 67 -0.66 4.30 8.19
N GLN A 68 -0.50 4.96 9.33
CA GLN A 68 -1.60 5.52 10.10
C GLN A 68 -1.21 6.83 10.76
N THR A 69 -2.18 7.74 10.90
CA THR A 69 -2.03 8.95 11.72
C THR A 69 -1.86 8.56 13.18
N ARG A 70 -0.96 9.21 13.94
CA ARG A 70 -0.81 8.86 15.36
C ARG A 70 -1.98 9.32 16.22
N ILE A 71 -2.51 10.50 15.95
CA ILE A 71 -3.56 11.12 16.78
C ILE A 71 -4.88 10.33 16.73
N LEU A 72 -5.34 9.95 15.54
CA LEU A 72 -6.66 9.32 15.35
C LEU A 72 -6.58 7.85 14.94
N GLY A 73 -5.38 7.28 14.78
CA GLY A 73 -5.20 5.93 14.26
C GLY A 73 -5.75 5.70 12.86
N LYS A 74 -6.09 6.77 12.12
CA LYS A 74 -6.67 6.69 10.77
C LYS A 74 -5.64 6.12 9.83
N LYS A 75 -6.03 5.10 9.07
CA LYS A 75 -5.19 4.50 8.05
C LYS A 75 -5.06 5.40 6.83
N ILE A 76 -3.85 5.45 6.32
CA ILE A 76 -3.46 6.32 5.21
C ILE A 76 -2.53 5.55 4.27
N ILE A 77 -2.45 6.05 3.04
CA ILE A 77 -1.40 5.71 2.08
C ILE A 77 -0.49 6.93 2.00
N LEU A 78 0.77 6.75 2.38
CA LEU A 78 1.81 7.73 2.10
C LEU A 78 2.34 7.43 0.70
N SER A 79 2.32 8.40 -0.19
CA SER A 79 2.85 8.30 -1.54
C SER A 79 4.00 9.29 -1.73
N PHE A 80 5.05 8.88 -2.41
CA PHE A 80 6.13 9.75 -2.83
C PHE A 80 6.21 9.80 -4.35
N ASP A 81 6.08 11.00 -4.89
CA ASP A 81 6.25 11.30 -6.31
C ASP A 81 7.75 11.39 -6.62
N MET A 82 8.30 10.41 -7.34
CA MET A 82 9.73 10.34 -7.65
C MET A 82 10.19 11.42 -8.63
N LYS A 83 9.26 11.97 -9.42
CA LYS A 83 9.53 13.01 -10.41
C LYS A 83 9.60 14.38 -9.75
N ASN A 84 8.58 14.70 -8.98
CA ASN A 84 8.47 15.99 -8.29
C ASN A 84 9.12 16.00 -6.90
N GLU A 85 9.53 14.83 -6.41
CA GLU A 85 10.19 14.62 -5.11
C GLU A 85 9.36 15.12 -3.91
N VAL A 86 8.03 14.94 -3.98
CA VAL A 86 7.08 15.38 -2.96
C VAL A 86 6.32 14.22 -2.34
N PHE A 87 6.07 14.31 -1.03
CA PHE A 87 5.17 13.42 -0.33
C PHE A 87 3.71 13.86 -0.45
N ARG A 88 2.81 12.89 -0.55
CA ARG A 88 1.36 13.08 -0.52
C ARG A 88 0.75 12.06 0.43
N THR A 89 -0.23 12.50 1.20
CA THR A 89 -0.99 11.62 2.09
C THR A 89 -2.39 11.43 1.53
N ILE A 90 -2.78 10.17 1.35
CA ILE A 90 -4.09 9.79 0.87
C ILE A 90 -4.82 9.08 2.02
N THR A 91 -5.97 9.62 2.41
CA THR A 91 -6.75 9.03 3.51
C THR A 91 -7.55 7.85 2.98
N ILE A 92 -7.46 6.69 3.64
CA ILE A 92 -8.36 5.56 3.38
C ILE A 92 -9.65 5.84 4.15
N SER A 93 -10.48 6.74 3.63
CA SER A 93 -11.76 7.09 4.22
C SER A 93 -12.82 6.06 3.86
N GLY A 94 -13.46 5.46 4.87
CA GLY A 94 -14.62 4.60 4.66
C GLY A 94 -14.85 3.68 5.85
N ASP A 95 -15.74 4.08 6.75
CA ASP A 95 -16.28 3.18 7.79
C ASP A 95 -16.84 1.89 7.16
N GLN A 96 -17.29 1.98 5.90
CA GLN A 96 -17.77 0.86 5.10
C GLN A 96 -16.68 -0.14 4.70
N VAL A 97 -15.44 0.33 4.48
CA VAL A 97 -14.30 -0.55 4.18
C VAL A 97 -13.78 -1.18 5.47
N LEU A 98 -13.82 -0.42 6.57
CA LEU A 98 -13.10 -0.70 7.83
C LEU A 98 -14.06 -0.99 8.99
N GLY A 99 -15.00 -1.90 8.79
CA GLY A 99 -15.82 -2.38 9.90
C GLY A 99 -14.93 -2.84 11.07
N PRO A 100 -15.38 -2.74 12.34
CA PRO A 100 -14.54 -2.86 13.54
C PRO A 100 -13.81 -4.21 13.68
N SER A 101 -14.24 -5.25 12.96
CA SER A 101 -13.62 -6.58 12.93
C SER A 101 -12.79 -6.87 11.67
N SER A 102 -12.70 -5.92 10.75
CA SER A 102 -12.06 -6.11 9.44
C SER A 102 -10.54 -6.06 9.59
N LYS A 103 -9.87 -7.17 9.29
CA LYS A 103 -8.41 -7.17 9.18
C LYS A 103 -8.06 -6.88 7.73
N PHE A 104 -7.28 -5.82 7.50
CA PHE A 104 -6.71 -5.56 6.20
C PHE A 104 -5.82 -6.71 5.81
N PHE A 105 -6.02 -7.18 4.59
CA PHE A 105 -5.21 -8.25 4.08
C PHE A 105 -4.08 -7.71 3.22
N ALA A 106 -4.40 -6.84 2.26
CA ALA A 106 -3.40 -6.22 1.40
C ALA A 106 -3.92 -4.91 0.78
N ILE A 107 -2.97 -4.04 0.42
CA ILE A 107 -3.18 -2.89 -0.45
C ILE A 107 -2.23 -3.05 -1.63
N LEU A 108 -2.71 -2.78 -2.84
CA LEU A 108 -1.94 -2.85 -4.08
C LEU A 108 -2.07 -1.55 -4.83
N ALA A 109 -0.96 -1.00 -5.31
CA ALA A 109 -0.97 0.17 -6.18
C ALA A 109 -1.08 -0.27 -7.65
N LYS A 110 -2.17 0.14 -8.30
CA LYS A 110 -2.44 0.01 -9.74
C LYS A 110 -2.02 1.25 -10.53
N GLY A 111 -1.53 2.30 -9.87
CA GLY A 111 -1.11 3.56 -10.47
C GLY A 111 -0.89 4.62 -9.40
N GLU A 112 -0.77 5.88 -9.81
CA GLU A 112 -0.57 7.02 -8.89
C GLU A 112 -1.72 7.16 -7.88
N TYR A 113 -2.96 7.12 -8.37
CA TYR A 113 -4.19 7.27 -7.57
C TYR A 113 -5.12 6.06 -7.66
N SER A 114 -4.62 4.94 -8.17
CA SER A 114 -5.41 3.72 -8.33
C SER A 114 -4.87 2.65 -7.41
N PHE A 115 -5.74 2.13 -6.56
CA PHE A 115 -5.42 1.14 -5.54
C PHE A 115 -6.48 0.06 -5.50
N VAL A 116 -6.05 -1.15 -5.13
CA VAL A 116 -6.95 -2.25 -4.77
C VAL A 116 -6.71 -2.58 -3.31
N ILE A 117 -7.78 -2.63 -2.53
CA ILE A 117 -7.75 -3.10 -1.15
C ILE A 117 -8.45 -4.45 -1.07
N LEU A 118 -7.76 -5.40 -0.46
CA LEU A 118 -8.29 -6.71 -0.11
C LEU A 118 -8.63 -6.70 1.38
N VAL A 119 -9.91 -6.84 1.69
CA VAL A 119 -10.42 -6.89 3.06
C VAL A 119 -10.97 -8.28 3.34
N LEU A 120 -10.43 -8.94 4.37
CA LEU A 120 -10.93 -10.22 4.80
C LEU A 120 -11.83 -10.03 6.04
N SER A 121 -13.10 -10.42 5.91
CA SER A 121 -14.09 -10.36 6.99
C SER A 121 -14.92 -11.64 7.01
N CYS A 122 -14.93 -12.38 8.12
CA CYS A 122 -15.83 -13.54 8.34
C CYS A 122 -15.98 -14.47 7.11
N TRP A 123 -14.88 -15.10 6.70
CA TRP A 123 -14.83 -16.01 5.53
C TRP A 123 -15.18 -15.35 4.19
N ARG A 124 -15.26 -14.02 4.11
CA ARG A 124 -15.49 -13.28 2.88
C ARG A 124 -14.30 -12.40 2.57
N LEU A 125 -13.78 -12.53 1.36
CA LEU A 125 -12.83 -11.61 0.79
C LEU A 125 -13.61 -10.56 0.01
N LYS A 126 -13.52 -9.30 0.45
CA LYS A 126 -14.05 -8.16 -0.28
C LYS A 126 -12.91 -7.48 -1.03
N VAL A 127 -13.16 -7.16 -2.28
CA VAL A 127 -12.23 -6.43 -3.14
C VAL A 127 -12.79 -5.04 -3.34
N TYR A 128 -12.00 -4.04 -2.98
CA TYR A 128 -12.33 -2.64 -3.21
C TYR A 128 -11.35 -2.03 -4.19
N GLU A 129 -11.86 -1.28 -5.14
CA GLU A 129 -11.04 -0.47 -6.03
C GLU A 129 -11.23 1.01 -5.72
N SER A 130 -10.14 1.75 -5.70
CA SER A 130 -10.23 3.20 -5.58
C SER A 130 -10.58 3.81 -6.94
N SER A 131 -11.55 4.71 -6.90
CA SER A 131 -11.81 5.71 -7.93
C SER A 131 -11.65 7.09 -7.31
N GLY A 132 -11.12 8.06 -8.05
CA GLY A 132 -10.97 9.42 -7.55
C GLY A 132 -9.86 10.18 -8.25
N GLU A 133 -9.92 11.49 -8.10
CA GLU A 133 -8.91 12.42 -8.58
C GLU A 133 -8.30 13.16 -7.38
N GLY A 134 -6.97 13.16 -7.28
CA GLY A 134 -6.24 13.83 -6.20
C GLY A 134 -6.19 13.05 -4.87
N SER A 135 -6.40 13.76 -3.75
CA SER A 135 -6.12 13.25 -2.40
C SER A 135 -7.26 12.47 -1.74
N LYS A 136 -8.44 12.44 -2.35
CA LYS A 136 -9.63 11.76 -1.83
C LYS A 136 -9.99 10.58 -2.73
N LEU A 137 -9.88 9.38 -2.16
CA LEU A 137 -10.28 8.15 -2.83
C LEU A 137 -11.69 7.75 -2.40
N ILE A 138 -12.48 7.34 -3.39
CA ILE A 138 -13.76 6.66 -3.22
C ILE A 138 -13.52 5.18 -3.44
N TRP A 139 -13.89 4.35 -2.48
CA TRP A 139 -13.69 2.90 -2.54
C TRP A 139 -14.97 2.23 -3.03
N ASN A 140 -14.91 1.64 -4.22
CA ASN A 140 -16.02 0.88 -4.78
C ASN A 140 -15.82 -0.59 -4.46
N ASN A 141 -16.80 -1.24 -3.84
CA ASN A 141 -16.81 -2.69 -3.69
C ASN A 141 -17.07 -3.29 -5.08
N VAL A 142 -16.06 -3.94 -5.66
CA VAL A 142 -16.18 -4.55 -6.98
C VAL A 142 -16.52 -6.02 -6.90
N ASN A 143 -16.13 -6.71 -5.82
CA ASN A 143 -16.34 -8.14 -5.71
C ASN A 143 -16.42 -8.60 -4.24
N ASN A 144 -17.20 -9.65 -3.99
CA ASN A 144 -17.33 -10.33 -2.71
C ASN A 144 -17.22 -11.84 -2.92
N VAL A 145 -16.07 -12.40 -2.54
CA VAL A 145 -15.80 -13.83 -2.68
C VAL A 145 -16.01 -14.51 -1.32
N ILE A 146 -16.87 -15.54 -1.30
CA ILE A 146 -17.08 -16.37 -0.11
C ILE A 146 -16.05 -17.51 -0.13
N LEU A 147 -15.25 -17.59 0.93
CA LEU A 147 -14.23 -18.60 1.14
C LEU A 147 -14.84 -19.76 1.94
N TYR A 148 -15.49 -20.70 1.25
CA TYR A 148 -16.23 -21.81 1.87
C TYR A 148 -15.37 -22.83 2.63
N SER A 149 -14.03 -22.77 2.53
CA SER A 149 -13.15 -23.71 3.24
C SER A 149 -11.77 -23.10 3.53
N LEU A 150 -11.66 -22.30 4.59
CA LEU A 150 -10.35 -21.86 5.09
C LEU A 150 -9.66 -22.90 6.01
N TRP A 151 -10.27 -24.07 6.23
CA TRP A 151 -9.62 -25.22 6.86
C TRP A 151 -8.52 -25.77 5.93
N GLY A 152 -7.39 -25.07 5.84
CA GLY A 152 -6.25 -25.43 5.00
C GLY A 152 -5.56 -24.26 4.29
N PHE A 153 -6.20 -23.09 4.21
CA PHE A 153 -5.55 -21.88 3.71
C PHE A 153 -4.85 -21.17 4.87
N ASN A 154 -3.54 -21.41 5.00
CA ASN A 154 -2.70 -20.48 5.73
C ASN A 154 -2.76 -19.15 4.99
N ILE A 155 -3.48 -18.19 5.56
CA ILE A 155 -3.54 -16.82 5.08
C ILE A 155 -2.19 -16.20 5.46
N TRP A 156 -1.24 -16.24 4.53
CA TRP A 156 0.12 -15.75 4.73
C TRP A 156 0.13 -14.24 4.92
N LYS A 157 1.24 -13.71 5.46
CA LYS A 157 1.48 -12.27 5.48
C LYS A 157 1.45 -11.76 4.04
N SER A 158 0.90 -10.56 3.85
CA SER A 158 0.81 -9.81 2.58
C SER A 158 2.08 -9.86 1.70
N ASP A 159 3.24 -10.08 2.30
CA ASP A 159 4.54 -10.08 1.64
C ASP A 159 4.78 -11.36 0.82
N ASP A 160 4.14 -12.48 1.17
CA ASP A 160 4.40 -13.80 0.57
C ASP A 160 3.46 -14.15 -0.60
N ILE A 161 2.47 -13.31 -0.91
CA ILE A 161 1.56 -13.58 -2.01
C ILE A 161 2.20 -13.05 -3.31
N PRO A 162 2.59 -13.94 -4.24
CA PRO A 162 2.92 -13.52 -5.59
C PRO A 162 1.60 -13.08 -6.24
N ILE A 163 1.45 -11.78 -6.42
CA ILE A 163 0.32 -11.21 -7.15
C ILE A 163 0.79 -11.05 -8.57
N GLN A 164 0.34 -11.97 -9.43
CA GLN A 164 0.57 -11.86 -10.86
C GLN A 164 -0.69 -11.26 -11.47
N ARG A 165 -0.54 -10.08 -12.05
CA ARG A 165 -1.57 -9.52 -12.93
C ARG A 165 -1.36 -10.12 -14.31
N ASN A 166 -2.24 -11.03 -14.68
CA ASN A 166 -2.52 -11.33 -16.08
C ASN A 166 -3.62 -10.36 -16.52
N ASP A 167 -3.65 -9.95 -17.78
CA ASP A 167 -4.18 -8.65 -18.24
C ASP A 167 -5.51 -8.16 -17.60
N ASP A 168 -6.40 -9.03 -17.14
CA ASP A 168 -7.69 -8.68 -16.50
C ASP A 168 -7.92 -9.20 -15.06
N CYS A 169 -6.87 -9.50 -14.28
CA CYS A 169 -7.07 -10.11 -12.95
C CYS A 169 -6.06 -9.89 -11.85
N VAL A 170 -6.48 -10.27 -10.64
CA VAL A 170 -5.61 -10.53 -9.50
C VAL A 170 -5.69 -12.03 -9.17
N VAL A 171 -4.66 -12.79 -9.51
CA VAL A 171 -4.56 -14.18 -9.05
C VAL A 171 -3.94 -14.21 -7.66
N LEU A 172 -4.70 -14.67 -6.67
CA LEU A 172 -4.18 -15.04 -5.36
C LEU A 172 -3.77 -16.52 -5.41
N LYS A 173 -2.47 -16.78 -5.52
CA LYS A 173 -1.97 -18.15 -5.62
C LYS A 173 -1.78 -18.80 -4.24
N GLY A 174 -2.48 -19.90 -4.00
CA GLY A 174 -2.22 -20.79 -2.86
C GLY A 174 -1.04 -21.72 -3.10
N ARG A 175 -0.28 -22.08 -2.05
CA ARG A 175 0.93 -22.92 -2.15
C ARG A 175 0.66 -24.38 -2.57
N LYS A 176 -0.56 -24.90 -2.38
CA LYS A 176 -0.94 -26.30 -2.67
C LYS A 176 -1.88 -26.45 -3.88
N SER A 177 -1.66 -25.67 -4.94
CA SER A 177 -2.29 -25.78 -6.27
C SER A 177 -3.69 -25.18 -6.47
N SER A 178 -4.32 -24.56 -5.46
CA SER A 178 -5.52 -23.75 -5.68
C SER A 178 -5.14 -22.30 -5.95
N GLU A 179 -5.20 -21.90 -7.21
CA GLU A 179 -5.21 -20.49 -7.62
C GLU A 179 -6.61 -19.93 -7.39
N VAL A 180 -6.72 -18.89 -6.57
CA VAL A 180 -7.93 -18.09 -6.50
C VAL A 180 -7.77 -16.95 -7.50
N ILE A 181 -8.33 -17.20 -8.66
CA ILE A 181 -8.51 -16.28 -9.78
C ILE A 181 -9.58 -15.26 -9.33
N LEU A 182 -9.19 -14.02 -9.02
CA LEU A 182 -10.12 -12.90 -8.84
C LEU A 182 -10.21 -12.18 -10.20
N TYR A 183 -11.25 -12.49 -10.97
CA TYR A 183 -11.56 -11.87 -12.27
C TYR A 183 -13.01 -11.36 -12.27
N ASP A 184 -13.26 -10.37 -13.13
CA ASP A 184 -14.51 -9.63 -13.44
C ASP A 184 -15.71 -9.83 -12.51
#